data_AF-A0A2H0S8P7-F1
#
_entry.id   AF-A0A2H0S8P7-F1
#
_cell.length_a   1.000
_cell.length_b   1.000
_cell.length_c   1.000
_cell.angle_alpha   90.00
_cell.angle_beta   90.00
_cell.angle_gamma   90.00
#
_symmetry.space_group_name_H-M   'P 1'
#
loop_
_entity.id
_entity.type
_entity.pdbx_description
1 polymer ?
#
loop_
_entity_poly.entity_id
_entity_poly.type
_entity_poly.pdbx_seq_one_letter_code
_entity_poly.pdbx_strand_id
1 'polypeptide(L)'
;MHLKIKLHRPISGFAVSNAKAGEKVSVQTKLAITSQNPKFEHYARQIYDLIISKTEINSSNISKYLVLIHNDSNAEIYINDFEVTVKLTVKNDKEKGDALDTDDILKINEVSFPGIDILDTDTIIYFERINLQFLLFFDASAQQQGHHDNSYKETIASLVEQLHMRTLASAVQEKLNKSSKGNTLIITEGKTDIDHLKAAQDNLGIHDLNLEFIEANYDDGDESIFQLCRALAAVEQAQTFIFIFDSDNPSILKKLEIRTEVGKQYQIWGNNVYSLVIPLPDHRTDYDKISIEHYYTDEDLMTTDENGKRLHFHNELRKEILPDNTTKYRTIKPFVSLDKNKKVYSESAELVIDDEGNSVCISKARFAENVKNKIHPFDNLDFKQFQKIFDVIREIL
;
A
#
# COMPACT_ATOMS: atom_id res chain seq x y z
N MET A 1 21.29 -16.74 -21.43
CA MET A 1 21.80 -17.05 -22.79
C MET A 1 21.99 -15.75 -23.54
N HIS A 2 23.09 -15.63 -24.30
CA HIS A 2 23.45 -14.43 -25.05
C HIS A 2 23.66 -14.80 -26.53
N LEU A 3 22.98 -14.10 -27.43
CA LEU A 3 23.08 -14.24 -28.88
C LEU A 3 23.46 -12.90 -29.54
N LYS A 4 24.13 -12.98 -30.69
CA LYS A 4 24.42 -11.79 -31.52
C LYS A 4 23.83 -11.98 -32.91
N ILE A 5 23.09 -10.99 -33.39
CA ILE A 5 22.56 -10.96 -34.76
C ILE A 5 22.91 -9.63 -35.43
N LYS A 6 22.87 -9.61 -36.76
CA LYS A 6 23.00 -8.39 -37.54
C LYS A 6 21.66 -8.02 -38.17
N LEU A 7 21.16 -6.83 -37.84
CA LEU A 7 19.97 -6.29 -38.47
C LEU A 7 20.33 -5.68 -39.82
N HIS A 8 19.37 -5.66 -40.74
CA HIS A 8 19.56 -5.04 -42.05
C HIS A 8 19.74 -3.51 -41.94
N ARG A 9 19.12 -2.90 -40.93
CA ARG A 9 19.19 -1.48 -40.59
C ARG A 9 18.89 -1.25 -39.10
N PRO A 10 19.33 -0.13 -38.51
CA PRO A 10 18.94 0.25 -37.16
C PRO A 10 17.43 0.47 -37.07
N ILE A 11 16.87 0.31 -35.88
CA ILE A 11 15.45 0.57 -35.63
C ILE A 11 15.31 2.00 -35.12
N SER A 12 14.64 2.85 -35.88
CA SER A 12 14.34 4.23 -35.45
C SER A 12 13.02 4.36 -34.68
N GLY A 13 12.28 3.27 -34.51
CA GLY A 13 10.98 3.22 -33.85
C GLY A 13 9.91 2.52 -34.69
N PHE A 14 8.66 2.67 -34.26
CA PHE A 14 7.49 2.04 -34.90
C PHE A 14 6.51 3.11 -35.41
N ALA A 15 6.02 2.96 -36.64
CA ALA A 15 5.03 3.89 -37.19
C ALA A 15 3.74 3.86 -36.35
N VAL A 16 3.20 5.03 -35.99
CA VAL A 16 1.95 5.13 -35.19
C VAL A 16 0.69 5.20 -36.04
N SER A 17 0.85 5.41 -37.35
CA SER A 17 -0.24 5.48 -38.33
C SER A 17 0.19 4.90 -39.67
N ASN A 18 -0.79 4.53 -40.49
CA ASN A 18 -0.53 4.19 -41.89
C ASN A 18 -0.03 5.42 -42.64
N ALA A 19 0.88 5.21 -43.59
CA ALA A 19 1.37 6.23 -44.51
C ALA A 19 1.73 5.57 -45.85
N LYS A 20 1.46 6.26 -46.95
CA LYS A 20 1.90 5.86 -48.28
C LYS A 20 3.33 6.35 -48.54
N ALA A 21 3.96 5.80 -49.58
CA ALA A 21 5.26 6.27 -50.01
C ALA A 21 5.24 7.78 -50.31
N GLY A 22 6.16 8.53 -49.68
CA GLY A 22 6.26 9.98 -49.80
C GLY A 22 5.43 10.79 -48.79
N GLU A 23 4.56 10.14 -48.00
CA GLU A 23 3.80 10.80 -46.93
C GLU A 23 4.62 10.91 -45.63
N LYS A 24 4.27 11.89 -44.80
CA LYS A 24 4.83 12.02 -43.45
C LYS A 24 4.17 11.01 -42.52
N VAL A 25 4.96 10.39 -41.64
CA VAL A 25 4.48 9.45 -40.62
C VAL A 25 5.08 9.79 -39.27
N SER A 26 4.27 9.71 -38.22
CA SER A 26 4.75 9.84 -36.84
C SER A 26 5.33 8.49 -36.38
N VAL A 27 6.44 8.55 -35.64
CA VAL A 27 7.19 7.36 -35.19
C VAL A 27 7.24 7.32 -33.67
N GLN A 28 6.84 6.19 -33.08
CA GLN A 28 7.02 5.89 -31.68
C GLN A 28 8.47 5.46 -31.44
N THR A 29 9.26 6.33 -30.83
CA THR A 29 10.69 6.10 -30.56
C THR A 29 10.96 5.54 -29.16
N LYS A 30 10.03 5.75 -28.21
CA LYS A 30 10.10 5.24 -26.83
C LYS A 30 8.75 4.71 -26.38
N LEU A 31 8.72 3.62 -25.64
CA LEU A 31 7.48 2.98 -25.16
C LEU A 31 7.75 2.27 -23.84
N ALA A 32 6.81 2.39 -22.90
CA ALA A 32 6.83 1.69 -21.62
C ALA A 32 5.40 1.27 -21.29
N ILE A 33 5.09 -0.01 -21.45
CA ILE A 33 3.72 -0.54 -21.29
C ILE A 33 3.70 -1.91 -20.64
N THR A 34 2.56 -2.27 -20.06
CA THR A 34 2.29 -3.61 -19.55
C THR A 34 1.29 -4.34 -20.44
N SER A 35 1.07 -5.64 -20.20
CA SER A 35 0.05 -6.46 -20.88
C SER A 35 -1.39 -5.97 -20.70
N GLN A 36 -1.62 -4.95 -19.88
CA GLN A 36 -2.92 -4.29 -19.70
C GLN A 36 -3.16 -3.21 -20.75
N ASN A 37 -2.12 -2.74 -21.44
CA ASN A 37 -2.28 -1.78 -22.51
C ASN A 37 -2.80 -2.48 -23.77
N PRO A 38 -3.90 -2.02 -24.41
CA PRO A 38 -4.42 -2.64 -25.63
C PRO A 38 -3.43 -2.73 -26.80
N LYS A 39 -2.40 -1.88 -26.80
CA LYS A 39 -1.33 -1.88 -27.82
C LYS A 39 -0.20 -2.87 -27.50
N PHE A 40 -0.21 -3.52 -26.34
CA PHE A 40 0.87 -4.41 -25.91
C PHE A 40 1.14 -5.52 -26.91
N GLU A 41 0.11 -6.28 -27.28
CA GLU A 41 0.26 -7.40 -28.21
C GLU A 41 0.81 -6.95 -29.58
N HIS A 42 0.39 -5.77 -30.03
CA HIS A 42 0.85 -5.20 -31.30
C HIS A 42 2.35 -4.91 -31.29
N TYR A 43 2.88 -4.27 -30.25
CA TYR A 43 4.31 -3.96 -30.15
C TYR A 43 5.14 -5.20 -29.81
N ALA A 44 4.66 -6.05 -28.91
CA ALA A 44 5.33 -7.31 -28.57
C ALA A 44 5.50 -8.20 -29.81
N ARG A 45 4.45 -8.31 -30.65
CA ARG A 45 4.52 -9.06 -31.91
C ARG A 45 5.52 -8.45 -32.90
N GLN A 46 5.52 -7.14 -33.08
CA GLN A 46 6.48 -6.49 -33.99
C GLN A 46 7.94 -6.72 -33.57
N ILE A 47 8.23 -6.62 -32.27
CA ILE A 47 9.57 -6.89 -31.72
C ILE A 47 9.93 -8.36 -31.89
N TYR A 48 8.96 -9.26 -31.63
CA TYR A 48 9.14 -10.68 -31.85
C TYR A 48 9.51 -10.97 -33.30
N ASP A 49 8.71 -10.52 -34.26
CA ASP A 49 8.93 -10.78 -35.69
C ASP A 49 10.26 -10.21 -36.20
N LEU A 50 10.67 -9.06 -35.67
CA LEU A 50 11.87 -8.36 -36.11
C LEU A 50 13.18 -8.94 -35.55
N ILE A 51 13.16 -9.43 -34.31
CA ILE A 51 14.35 -9.79 -33.55
C ILE A 51 14.27 -11.22 -33.05
N ILE A 52 13.28 -11.54 -32.22
CA ILE A 52 13.21 -12.81 -31.49
C ILE A 52 12.94 -14.00 -32.42
N SER A 53 12.18 -13.82 -33.50
CA SER A 53 11.91 -14.85 -34.50
C SER A 53 13.20 -15.42 -35.14
N LYS A 54 14.30 -14.66 -35.08
CA LYS A 54 15.61 -15.02 -35.65
C LYS A 54 16.49 -15.82 -34.69
N THR A 55 16.06 -16.03 -33.45
CA THR A 55 16.89 -16.68 -32.42
C THR A 55 16.68 -18.19 -32.32
N GLU A 56 15.88 -18.80 -33.22
CA GLU A 56 15.49 -20.24 -33.21
C GLU A 56 14.85 -20.73 -31.89
N ILE A 57 14.49 -19.80 -30.99
CA ILE A 57 13.98 -20.13 -29.66
C ILE A 57 12.46 -20.09 -29.68
N ASN A 58 11.88 -21.11 -29.06
CA ASN A 58 10.45 -21.15 -28.82
C ASN A 58 10.06 -20.02 -27.87
N SER A 59 9.18 -19.12 -28.35
CA SER A 59 8.68 -17.98 -27.60
C SER A 59 8.00 -18.38 -26.28
N SER A 60 7.44 -19.58 -26.18
CA SER A 60 6.81 -20.07 -24.94
C SER A 60 7.81 -20.22 -23.79
N ASN A 61 9.10 -20.35 -24.09
CA ASN A 61 10.16 -20.56 -23.10
C ASN A 61 10.84 -19.25 -22.69
N ILE A 62 10.42 -18.12 -23.25
CA ILE A 62 11.02 -16.82 -22.96
C ILE A 62 10.23 -16.14 -21.83
N SER A 63 10.84 -16.05 -20.65
CA SER A 63 10.28 -15.30 -19.51
C SER A 63 10.81 -13.87 -19.48
N LYS A 64 12.04 -13.62 -19.92
CA LYS A 64 12.60 -12.28 -20.03
C LYS A 64 13.64 -12.18 -21.14
N TYR A 65 13.74 -11.00 -21.74
CA TYR A 65 14.83 -10.68 -22.64
C TYR A 65 15.23 -9.20 -22.59
N LEU A 66 16.51 -8.94 -22.84
CA LEU A 66 17.07 -7.63 -23.09
C LEU A 66 17.70 -7.65 -24.49
N VAL A 67 17.33 -6.71 -25.34
CA VAL A 67 17.99 -6.48 -26.64
C VAL A 67 18.66 -5.13 -26.62
N LEU A 68 19.93 -5.12 -27.01
CA LEU A 68 20.71 -3.90 -27.26
C LEU A 68 21.01 -3.85 -28.75
N ILE A 69 20.62 -2.77 -29.42
CA ILE A 69 20.94 -2.55 -30.84
C ILE A 69 21.89 -1.38 -30.95
N HIS A 70 23.10 -1.67 -31.38
CA HIS A 70 24.15 -0.69 -31.57
C HIS A 70 23.95 0.12 -32.86
N ASN A 71 24.64 1.25 -32.97
CA ASN A 71 24.54 2.15 -34.15
C ASN A 71 24.93 1.46 -35.48
N ASP A 72 25.75 0.41 -35.43
CA ASP A 72 26.19 -0.35 -36.59
C ASP A 72 25.22 -1.49 -36.99
N SER A 73 24.02 -1.52 -36.39
CA SER A 73 22.98 -2.55 -36.57
C SER A 73 23.33 -3.94 -36.03
N ASN A 74 24.43 -4.09 -35.28
CA ASN A 74 24.64 -5.29 -34.48
C ASN A 74 23.69 -5.26 -33.28
N ALA A 75 23.10 -6.40 -32.99
CA ALA A 75 22.18 -6.60 -31.88
C ALA A 75 22.68 -7.69 -30.95
N GLU A 76 22.79 -7.37 -29.66
CA GLU A 76 23.04 -8.32 -28.59
C GLU A 76 21.71 -8.65 -27.90
N ILE A 77 21.42 -9.95 -27.78
CA ILE A 77 20.15 -10.47 -27.27
C ILE A 77 20.44 -11.36 -26.08
N TYR A 78 20.00 -10.92 -24.91
CA TYR A 78 20.10 -11.65 -23.65
C TYR A 78 18.72 -12.25 -23.35
N ILE A 79 18.64 -13.57 -23.17
CA ILE A 79 17.38 -14.30 -22.94
C ILE A 79 17.51 -15.14 -21.68
N ASN A 80 16.53 -14.97 -20.78
CA ASN A 80 16.29 -15.66 -19.50
C ASN A 80 17.42 -15.64 -18.47
N ASP A 81 18.60 -16.07 -18.86
CA ASP A 81 19.77 -16.27 -18.01
C ASP A 81 20.72 -15.07 -18.15
N PHE A 82 20.31 -13.98 -17.49
CA PHE A 82 21.07 -12.76 -17.21
C PHE A 82 20.55 -12.14 -15.91
N GLU A 83 21.42 -11.42 -15.18
CA GLU A 83 21.09 -10.80 -13.90
C GLU A 83 20.26 -9.52 -14.11
N VAL A 84 19.24 -9.36 -13.28
CA VAL A 84 18.44 -8.14 -13.19
C VAL A 84 18.44 -7.75 -11.72
N THR A 85 18.92 -6.55 -11.40
CA THR A 85 18.90 -6.04 -10.03
C THR A 85 17.94 -4.88 -9.92
N VAL A 86 17.23 -4.84 -8.80
CA VAL A 86 16.34 -3.75 -8.43
C VAL A 86 16.97 -2.96 -7.30
N LYS A 87 17.04 -1.65 -7.45
CA LYS A 87 17.34 -0.73 -6.36
C LYS A 87 16.01 -0.29 -5.77
N LEU A 88 15.82 -0.55 -4.49
CA LEU A 88 14.56 -0.28 -3.80
C LEU A 88 14.80 0.54 -2.53
N THR A 89 13.74 1.20 -2.07
CA THR A 89 13.65 1.80 -0.75
C THR A 89 12.94 0.81 0.15
N VAL A 90 13.56 0.44 1.29
CA VAL A 90 12.98 -0.46 2.29
C VAL A 90 12.15 0.32 3.31
N LYS A 91 11.16 -0.34 3.92
CA LYS A 91 10.36 0.25 5.00
C LYS A 91 11.11 0.33 6.33
N ASN A 92 11.92 -0.69 6.62
CA ASN A 92 12.64 -0.85 7.89
C ASN A 92 14.14 -0.99 7.63
N ASP A 93 14.96 -0.79 8.68
CA ASP A 93 16.39 -1.04 8.61
C ASP A 93 16.67 -2.50 8.22
N LYS A 94 17.65 -2.70 7.34
CA LYS A 94 18.06 -4.01 6.84
C LYS A 94 19.58 -4.12 6.82
N GLU A 95 20.09 -5.26 7.25
CA GLU A 95 21.49 -5.59 7.18
C GLU A 95 21.83 -6.28 5.85
N LYS A 96 23.11 -6.22 5.46
CA LYS A 96 23.58 -6.88 4.25
C LYS A 96 23.43 -8.40 4.40
N GLY A 97 22.63 -8.99 3.51
CA GLY A 97 22.38 -10.43 3.49
C GLY A 97 21.03 -10.81 4.06
N ASP A 98 20.28 -9.85 4.61
CA ASP A 98 18.91 -10.06 5.04
C ASP A 98 18.03 -10.48 3.85
N ALA A 99 17.11 -11.40 4.12
CA ALA A 99 16.03 -11.67 3.20
C ALA A 99 15.11 -10.44 3.14
N LEU A 100 14.66 -10.12 1.92
CA LEU A 100 13.61 -9.12 1.67
C LEU A 100 12.40 -9.84 1.13
N ASP A 101 11.25 -9.63 1.77
CA ASP A 101 9.96 -10.00 1.20
C ASP A 101 9.27 -8.78 0.58
N THR A 102 8.06 -8.98 0.07
CA THR A 102 7.28 -7.92 -0.56
C THR A 102 6.82 -6.85 0.43
N ASP A 103 6.68 -7.22 1.70
CA ASP A 103 6.23 -6.33 2.75
C ASP A 103 7.36 -5.38 3.18
N ASP A 104 8.62 -5.72 2.92
CA ASP A 104 9.76 -4.82 3.14
C ASP A 104 9.87 -3.66 2.13
N ILE A 105 9.18 -3.73 0.99
CA ILE A 105 9.37 -2.81 -0.14
C ILE A 105 8.50 -1.57 0.03
N LEU A 106 9.12 -0.39 0.14
CA LEU A 106 8.43 0.90 0.10
C LEU A 106 8.27 1.41 -1.34
N LYS A 107 9.33 1.29 -2.15
CA LYS A 107 9.37 1.76 -3.54
C LYS A 107 10.46 1.03 -4.33
N ILE A 108 10.19 0.77 -5.61
CA ILE A 108 11.21 0.32 -6.57
C ILE A 108 11.72 1.56 -7.31
N ASN A 109 13.01 1.87 -7.19
CA ASN A 109 13.60 3.10 -7.71
C ASN A 109 14.19 2.91 -9.11
N GLU A 110 15.01 1.88 -9.29
CA GLU A 110 15.77 1.66 -10.53
C GLU A 110 15.89 0.16 -10.82
N VAL A 111 15.90 -0.20 -12.10
CA VAL A 111 16.31 -1.53 -12.58
C VAL A 111 17.66 -1.42 -13.27
N SER A 112 18.55 -2.37 -13.03
CA SER A 112 19.83 -2.46 -13.73
C SER A 112 20.16 -3.87 -14.19
N PHE A 113 21.13 -3.96 -15.11
CA PHE A 113 21.54 -5.21 -15.76
C PHE A 113 23.03 -5.44 -15.51
N PRO A 114 23.42 -5.95 -14.31
CA PRO A 114 24.82 -6.14 -13.97
C PRO A 114 25.54 -7.04 -14.98
N GLY A 115 26.77 -6.67 -15.32
CA GLY A 115 27.60 -7.43 -16.25
C GLY A 115 27.22 -7.28 -17.73
N ILE A 116 26.25 -6.42 -18.05
CA ILE A 116 25.89 -6.08 -19.43
C ILE A 116 26.30 -4.62 -19.69
N ASP A 117 27.15 -4.43 -20.69
CA ASP A 117 27.57 -3.10 -21.12
C ASP A 117 26.51 -2.51 -22.07
N ILE A 118 25.92 -1.39 -21.66
CA ILE A 118 24.88 -0.68 -22.43
C ILE A 118 25.47 0.66 -22.81
N LEU A 119 25.69 0.87 -24.11
CA LEU A 119 26.26 2.11 -24.61
C LEU A 119 25.21 3.21 -24.62
N ASP A 120 25.63 4.45 -24.42
CA ASP A 120 24.80 5.67 -24.45
C ASP A 120 24.01 5.87 -25.76
N THR A 121 24.29 5.09 -26.80
CA THR A 121 23.62 5.16 -28.10
C THR A 121 22.79 3.93 -28.43
N ASP A 122 22.76 2.92 -27.55
CA ASP A 122 22.07 1.67 -27.84
C ASP A 122 20.57 1.88 -27.90
N THR A 123 19.90 1.21 -28.82
CA THR A 123 18.46 1.00 -28.65
C THR A 123 18.25 -0.09 -27.63
N ILE A 124 17.46 0.19 -26.59
CA ILE A 124 17.16 -0.77 -25.53
C ILE A 124 15.76 -1.33 -25.75
N ILE A 125 15.61 -2.65 -25.75
CA ILE A 125 14.32 -3.32 -25.62
C ILE A 125 14.39 -4.25 -24.42
N TYR A 126 13.48 -4.08 -23.47
CA TYR A 126 13.35 -4.96 -22.32
C TYR A 126 11.95 -5.54 -22.24
N PHE A 127 11.87 -6.85 -22.07
CA PHE A 127 10.63 -7.58 -21.85
C PHE A 127 10.82 -8.50 -20.66
N GLU A 128 9.82 -8.55 -19.79
CA GLU A 128 9.81 -9.47 -18.68
C GLU A 128 8.38 -9.90 -18.36
N ARG A 129 8.25 -11.19 -18.06
CA ARG A 129 7.07 -11.79 -17.48
C ARG A 129 7.23 -11.79 -15.97
N ILE A 130 6.34 -11.10 -15.28
CA ILE A 130 6.22 -11.13 -13.81
C ILE A 130 4.89 -11.82 -13.50
N ASN A 131 4.96 -13.03 -12.95
CA ASN A 131 3.81 -13.91 -12.73
C ASN A 131 3.01 -14.17 -14.03
N LEU A 132 1.76 -13.69 -14.10
CA LEU A 132 0.87 -13.79 -15.27
C LEU A 132 0.88 -12.54 -16.15
N GLN A 133 1.63 -11.51 -15.77
CA GLN A 133 1.66 -10.23 -16.46
C GLN A 133 3.00 -10.02 -17.15
N PHE A 134 3.00 -9.09 -18.10
CA PHE A 134 4.16 -8.79 -18.91
C PHE A 134 4.41 -7.30 -18.92
N LEU A 135 5.68 -6.90 -18.93
CA LEU A 135 6.12 -5.55 -19.26
C LEU A 135 6.87 -5.56 -20.58
N LEU A 136 6.77 -4.46 -21.30
CA LEU A 136 7.53 -4.17 -22.50
C LEU A 136 8.01 -2.72 -22.43
N PHE A 137 9.32 -2.56 -22.48
CA PHE A 137 10.01 -1.30 -22.60
C PHE A 137 10.82 -1.27 -23.89
N PHE A 138 10.82 -0.12 -24.56
CA PHE A 138 11.63 0.14 -25.74
C PHE A 138 12.08 1.60 -25.75
N ASP A 139 13.34 1.85 -26.07
CA ASP A 139 13.88 3.19 -26.30
C ASP A 139 14.90 3.16 -27.44
N ALA A 140 14.50 3.71 -28.60
CA ALA A 140 15.37 3.97 -29.75
C ALA A 140 15.74 5.45 -29.89
N SER A 141 15.35 6.30 -28.93
CA SER A 141 15.61 7.74 -29.02
C SER A 141 17.09 8.09 -28.87
N ALA A 142 17.86 7.25 -28.17
CA ALA A 142 19.30 7.42 -27.95
C ALA A 142 20.12 7.44 -29.24
N GLN A 143 19.71 6.68 -30.26
CA GLN A 143 20.38 6.72 -31.58
C GLN A 143 20.23 8.07 -32.28
N GLN A 144 19.15 8.81 -31.99
CA GLN A 144 18.91 10.14 -32.56
C GLN A 144 19.52 11.25 -31.69
N GLN A 145 19.51 11.07 -30.36
CA GLN A 145 19.98 12.07 -29.40
C GLN A 145 21.49 11.98 -29.13
N GLY A 146 22.14 10.86 -29.47
CA GLY A 146 23.56 10.61 -29.23
C GLY A 146 23.90 10.33 -27.76
N HIS A 147 22.90 10.22 -26.88
CA HIS A 147 23.04 9.87 -25.47
C HIS A 147 21.75 9.23 -24.94
N HIS A 148 21.88 8.40 -23.90
CA HIS A 148 20.78 7.91 -23.09
C HIS A 148 20.53 8.88 -21.95
N ASP A 149 19.26 9.26 -21.76
CA ASP A 149 18.84 9.64 -20.42
C ASP A 149 18.65 8.33 -19.62
N ASN A 150 19.46 8.14 -18.57
CA ASN A 150 19.39 7.00 -17.65
C ASN A 150 17.98 6.77 -17.03
N SER A 151 17.03 7.66 -17.30
CA SER A 151 15.57 7.49 -17.13
C SER A 151 14.99 6.12 -17.48
N TYR A 152 15.60 5.32 -18.37
CA TYR A 152 15.07 3.99 -18.71
C TYR A 152 15.01 3.07 -17.48
N LYS A 153 15.98 3.18 -16.57
CA LYS A 153 16.06 2.38 -15.33
C LYS A 153 14.87 2.66 -14.42
N GLU A 154 14.55 3.94 -14.23
CA GLU A 154 13.41 4.40 -13.44
C GLU A 154 12.08 4.06 -14.13
N THR A 155 12.04 4.18 -15.47
CA THR A 155 10.86 3.84 -16.26
C THR A 155 10.53 2.36 -16.16
N ILE A 156 11.52 1.47 -16.32
CA ILE A 156 11.32 0.02 -16.14
C ILE A 156 10.93 -0.28 -14.69
N ALA A 157 11.59 0.34 -13.70
CA ALA A 157 11.24 0.19 -12.28
C ALA A 157 9.76 0.53 -12.01
N SER A 158 9.24 1.60 -12.62
CA SER A 158 7.83 1.97 -12.48
C SER A 158 6.87 0.91 -13.04
N LEU A 159 7.24 0.23 -14.14
CA LEU A 159 6.44 -0.88 -14.69
C LEU A 159 6.50 -2.10 -13.76
N VAL A 160 7.67 -2.42 -13.22
CA VAL A 160 7.84 -3.53 -12.25
C VAL A 160 6.99 -3.26 -11.01
N GLU A 161 7.03 -2.05 -10.46
CA GLU A 161 6.19 -1.64 -9.32
C GLU A 161 4.70 -1.78 -9.65
N GLN A 162 4.26 -1.34 -10.83
CA GLN A 162 2.87 -1.50 -11.27
C GLN A 162 2.43 -2.97 -11.32
N LEU A 163 3.24 -3.86 -11.91
CA LEU A 163 2.92 -5.30 -12.00
C LEU A 163 2.90 -5.96 -10.60
N HIS A 164 3.80 -5.52 -9.72
CA HIS A 164 3.84 -5.99 -8.34
C HIS A 164 2.57 -5.59 -7.57
N MET A 165 2.18 -4.31 -7.62
CA MET A 165 0.95 -3.80 -7.00
C MET A 165 -0.30 -4.54 -7.50
N ARG A 166 -0.36 -4.86 -8.79
CA ARG A 166 -1.46 -5.65 -9.37
C ARG A 166 -1.50 -7.09 -8.87
N THR A 167 -0.34 -7.71 -8.68
CA THR A 167 -0.25 -9.05 -8.09
C THR A 167 -0.84 -9.05 -6.69
N LEU A 168 -0.46 -8.06 -5.86
CA LEU A 168 -1.03 -7.88 -4.52
C LEU A 168 -2.54 -7.64 -4.56
N ALA A 169 -3.00 -6.76 -5.44
CA ALA A 169 -4.42 -6.47 -5.62
C ALA A 169 -5.22 -7.73 -5.97
N SER A 170 -4.70 -8.55 -6.88
CA SER A 170 -5.34 -9.80 -7.31
C SER A 170 -5.44 -10.80 -6.15
N ALA A 171 -4.37 -10.93 -5.35
CA ALA A 171 -4.37 -11.80 -4.17
C ALA A 171 -5.39 -11.35 -3.11
N VAL A 172 -5.59 -10.04 -2.95
CA VAL A 172 -6.60 -9.49 -2.05
C VAL A 172 -8.01 -9.72 -2.61
N GLN A 173 -8.24 -9.43 -3.88
CA GLN A 173 -9.52 -9.69 -4.54
C GLN A 173 -9.93 -11.16 -4.46
N GLU A 174 -8.98 -12.09 -4.61
CA GLU A 174 -9.24 -13.53 -4.43
C GLU A 174 -9.75 -13.85 -3.02
N LYS A 175 -9.19 -13.21 -1.98
CA LYS A 175 -9.68 -13.35 -0.60
C LYS A 175 -11.07 -12.73 -0.42
N LEU A 176 -11.36 -11.63 -1.10
CA LEU A 176 -12.61 -10.86 -0.98
C LEU A 176 -13.77 -11.39 -1.82
N ASN A 177 -13.53 -12.24 -2.83
CA ASN A 177 -14.58 -12.81 -3.70
C ASN A 177 -15.62 -13.70 -2.98
N LYS A 178 -15.58 -13.79 -1.64
CA LYS A 178 -16.62 -14.38 -0.79
C LYS A 178 -17.67 -13.37 -0.30
N SER A 179 -17.50 -12.07 -0.58
CA SER A 179 -18.40 -10.99 -0.17
C SER A 179 -19.46 -10.66 -1.22
N SER A 180 -20.63 -10.22 -0.77
CA SER A 180 -21.77 -9.90 -1.64
C SER A 180 -21.51 -8.66 -2.51
N LYS A 181 -21.86 -8.76 -3.80
CA LYS A 181 -21.84 -7.61 -4.73
C LYS A 181 -22.74 -6.48 -4.21
N GLY A 182 -22.19 -5.27 -4.12
CA GLY A 182 -22.94 -4.05 -3.77
C GLY A 182 -22.63 -3.45 -2.40
N ASN A 183 -21.73 -4.05 -1.61
CA ASN A 183 -21.29 -3.50 -0.33
C ASN A 183 -20.11 -2.54 -0.52
N THR A 184 -20.07 -1.48 0.29
CA THR A 184 -18.89 -0.66 0.50
C THR A 184 -18.00 -1.35 1.53
N LEU A 185 -16.78 -1.69 1.13
CA LEU A 185 -15.83 -2.42 1.96
C LEU A 185 -15.02 -1.44 2.82
N ILE A 186 -15.12 -1.60 4.14
CA ILE A 186 -14.38 -0.80 5.13
C ILE A 186 -13.18 -1.60 5.63
N ILE A 187 -11.99 -1.00 5.57
CA ILE A 187 -10.74 -1.56 6.07
C ILE A 187 -10.11 -0.55 7.05
N THR A 188 -9.69 -1.01 8.23
CA THR A 188 -9.10 -0.20 9.29
C THR A 188 -7.69 -0.69 9.66
N GLU A 189 -6.88 0.15 10.31
CA GLU A 189 -5.57 -0.24 10.86
C GLU A 189 -5.68 -1.37 11.89
N GLY A 190 -6.51 -1.16 12.92
CA GLY A 190 -6.67 -2.09 14.02
C GLY A 190 -7.84 -3.04 13.81
N LYS A 191 -7.66 -4.32 14.19
CA LYS A 191 -8.76 -5.29 14.28
C LYS A 191 -9.87 -4.81 15.24
N THR A 192 -9.48 -4.10 16.31
CA THR A 192 -10.41 -3.53 17.30
C THR A 192 -11.25 -2.37 16.75
N ASP A 193 -10.75 -1.66 15.73
CA ASP A 193 -11.42 -0.49 15.18
C ASP A 193 -12.72 -0.90 14.48
N ILE A 194 -12.69 -2.05 13.80
CA ILE A 194 -13.88 -2.68 13.20
C ILE A 194 -14.95 -2.92 14.26
N ASP A 195 -14.57 -3.41 15.44
CA ASP A 195 -15.50 -3.70 16.51
C ASP A 195 -16.14 -2.42 17.06
N HIS A 196 -15.36 -1.34 17.19
CA HIS A 196 -15.89 -0.02 17.57
C HIS A 196 -16.79 0.58 16.49
N LEU A 197 -16.43 0.49 15.21
CA LEU A 197 -17.25 1.00 14.12
C LEU A 197 -18.56 0.22 13.96
N LYS A 198 -18.53 -1.11 14.10
CA LYS A 198 -19.76 -1.93 14.10
C LYS A 198 -20.67 -1.56 15.26
N ALA A 199 -20.12 -1.48 16.47
CA ALA A 199 -20.88 -1.08 17.65
C ALA A 199 -21.48 0.33 17.50
N ALA A 200 -20.73 1.27 16.93
CA ALA A 200 -21.19 2.62 16.64
C ALA A 200 -22.28 2.65 15.57
N GLN A 201 -22.13 1.90 14.48
CA GLN A 201 -23.12 1.82 13.41
C GLN A 201 -24.48 1.34 13.96
N ASP A 202 -24.45 0.30 14.80
CA ASP A 202 -25.64 -0.26 15.44
C ASP A 202 -26.27 0.72 16.44
N ASN A 203 -25.48 1.35 17.31
CA ASN A 203 -25.98 2.28 18.34
C ASN A 203 -26.53 3.58 17.76
N LEU A 204 -25.93 4.09 16.68
CA LEU A 204 -26.36 5.30 16.00
C LEU A 204 -27.53 5.03 15.01
N GLY A 205 -27.91 3.77 14.78
CA GLY A 205 -29.00 3.41 13.86
C GLY A 205 -28.68 3.73 12.39
N ILE A 206 -27.43 3.54 11.98
CA ILE A 206 -26.94 3.89 10.64
C ILE A 206 -27.29 2.75 9.66
N HIS A 207 -28.47 2.85 9.08
CA HIS A 207 -29.02 1.86 8.14
C HIS A 207 -28.95 2.29 6.67
N ASP A 208 -28.64 3.56 6.41
CA ASP A 208 -28.51 4.11 5.06
C ASP A 208 -27.21 3.69 4.36
N LEU A 209 -26.20 3.29 5.14
CA LEU A 209 -24.91 2.83 4.65
C LEU A 209 -24.84 1.30 4.60
N ASN A 210 -24.65 0.74 3.40
CA ASN A 210 -24.40 -0.68 3.21
C ASN A 210 -22.91 -1.01 3.33
N LEU A 211 -22.44 -1.12 4.58
CA LEU A 211 -21.03 -1.30 4.93
C LEU A 211 -20.71 -2.77 5.23
N GLU A 212 -19.58 -3.22 4.72
CA GLU A 212 -19.00 -4.51 5.08
C GLU A 212 -17.58 -4.30 5.59
N PHE A 213 -17.35 -4.64 6.85
CA PHE A 213 -16.04 -4.48 7.49
C PHE A 213 -15.18 -5.71 7.25
N ILE A 214 -14.02 -5.50 6.63
CA ILE A 214 -13.09 -6.55 6.30
C ILE A 214 -12.01 -6.63 7.38
N GLU A 215 -11.97 -7.77 8.06
CA GLU A 215 -10.88 -8.09 8.98
C GLU A 215 -9.61 -8.41 8.19
N ALA A 216 -8.81 -7.38 8.05
CA ALA A 216 -7.44 -7.41 7.61
C ALA A 216 -6.56 -8.16 8.63
N ASN A 217 -6.14 -9.38 8.31
CA ASN A 217 -4.99 -10.01 9.00
C ASN A 217 -3.69 -9.43 8.41
N TYR A 218 -3.46 -8.12 8.63
CA TYR A 218 -2.17 -7.51 8.37
C TYR A 218 -1.49 -7.31 9.72
N ASP A 219 -0.47 -8.11 9.99
CA ASP A 219 0.30 -8.02 11.24
C ASP A 219 1.25 -6.79 11.25
N ASP A 220 1.24 -5.98 10.18
CA ASP A 220 2.26 -4.96 9.87
C ASP A 220 1.77 -3.49 9.96
N GLY A 221 0.62 -3.22 10.60
CA GLY A 221 0.16 -1.86 10.93
C GLY A 221 -0.13 -0.94 9.72
N ASP A 222 -0.17 0.38 9.94
CA ASP A 222 -0.57 1.40 8.94
C ASP A 222 0.06 1.28 7.54
N GLU A 223 1.36 0.97 7.44
CA GLU A 223 2.06 1.00 6.17
C GLU A 223 1.60 -0.14 5.25
N SER A 224 1.23 -1.29 5.83
CA SER A 224 0.66 -2.41 5.07
C SER A 224 -0.67 -2.03 4.44
N ILE A 225 -1.50 -1.30 5.19
CA ILE A 225 -2.81 -0.82 4.73
C ILE A 225 -2.66 0.27 3.67
N PHE A 226 -1.69 1.16 3.84
CA PHE A 226 -1.36 2.15 2.82
C PHE A 226 -0.93 1.49 1.49
N GLN A 227 -0.08 0.47 1.54
CA GLN A 227 0.31 -0.28 0.34
C GLN A 227 -0.84 -1.07 -0.25
N LEU A 228 -1.72 -1.62 0.58
CA LEU A 228 -2.94 -2.28 0.11
C LEU A 228 -3.87 -1.30 -0.62
N CYS A 229 -4.02 -0.10 -0.08
CA CYS A 229 -4.78 0.98 -0.70
C CYS A 229 -4.20 1.31 -2.10
N ARG A 230 -2.88 1.45 -2.21
CA ARG A 230 -2.17 1.61 -3.50
C ARG A 230 -2.40 0.45 -4.45
N ALA A 231 -2.31 -0.78 -3.95
CA ALA A 231 -2.46 -1.99 -4.74
C ALA A 231 -3.87 -2.07 -5.34
N LEU A 232 -4.91 -1.94 -4.51
CA LEU A 232 -6.29 -1.96 -4.98
C LEU A 232 -6.58 -0.79 -5.92
N ALA A 233 -6.05 0.40 -5.66
CA ALA A 233 -6.19 1.53 -6.56
C ALA A 233 -5.51 1.32 -7.92
N ALA A 234 -4.63 0.33 -8.09
CA ALA A 234 -3.98 0.04 -9.37
C ALA A 234 -4.87 -0.74 -10.36
N VAL A 235 -6.01 -1.27 -9.92
CA VAL A 235 -6.93 -2.10 -10.71
C VAL A 235 -8.37 -1.61 -10.49
N GLU A 236 -9.19 -1.59 -11.54
CA GLU A 236 -10.62 -1.26 -11.43
C GLU A 236 -11.31 -2.20 -10.44
N GLN A 237 -11.99 -1.61 -9.44
CA GLN A 237 -12.70 -2.35 -8.40
C GLN A 237 -14.19 -2.38 -8.68
N ALA A 238 -14.81 -3.56 -8.57
CA ALA A 238 -16.26 -3.72 -8.70
C ALA A 238 -17.04 -3.18 -7.47
N GLN A 239 -16.38 -3.12 -6.31
CA GLN A 239 -16.90 -2.58 -5.05
C GLN A 239 -16.15 -1.30 -4.68
N THR A 240 -16.77 -0.46 -3.86
CA THR A 240 -16.11 0.71 -3.26
C THR A 240 -15.30 0.26 -2.05
N PHE A 241 -14.03 0.66 -1.98
CA PHE A 241 -13.15 0.45 -0.84
C PHE A 241 -12.91 1.76 -0.11
N ILE A 242 -13.08 1.76 1.20
CA ILE A 242 -12.76 2.90 2.07
C ILE A 242 -11.81 2.40 3.17
N PHE A 243 -10.61 2.97 3.17
CA PHE A 243 -9.58 2.74 4.18
C PHE A 243 -9.66 3.81 5.26
N ILE A 244 -9.70 3.41 6.53
CA ILE A 244 -9.78 4.33 7.67
C ILE A 244 -8.49 4.22 8.47
N PHE A 245 -7.85 5.37 8.67
CA PHE A 245 -6.58 5.50 9.40
C PHE A 245 -6.78 6.31 10.68
N ASP A 246 -6.07 5.91 11.73
CA ASP A 246 -5.90 6.74 12.93
C ASP A 246 -5.02 7.97 12.61
N SER A 247 -5.04 8.96 13.49
CA SER A 247 -4.28 10.22 13.30
C SER A 247 -2.99 10.27 14.12
N ASP A 248 -2.47 9.13 14.58
CA ASP A 248 -1.35 9.11 15.50
C ASP A 248 0.02 8.82 14.84
N ASN A 249 0.04 8.42 13.57
CA ASN A 249 1.23 8.14 12.76
C ASN A 249 1.57 9.27 11.75
N PRO A 250 2.54 10.15 12.07
CA PRO A 250 2.87 11.31 11.22
C PRO A 250 3.39 10.94 9.83
N SER A 251 4.01 9.77 9.67
CA SER A 251 4.55 9.29 8.39
C SER A 251 3.40 9.07 7.39
N ILE A 252 2.34 8.40 7.85
CA ILE A 252 1.17 8.05 7.04
C ILE A 252 0.34 9.30 6.77
N LEU A 253 0.11 10.12 7.80
CA LEU A 253 -0.59 11.39 7.65
C LEU A 253 0.02 12.27 6.58
N LYS A 254 1.35 12.42 6.55
CA LYS A 254 2.02 13.19 5.50
C LYS A 254 1.78 12.62 4.10
N LYS A 255 1.74 11.29 3.96
CA LYS A 255 1.44 10.63 2.67
C LYS A 255 0.00 10.84 2.23
N LEU A 256 -0.96 10.82 3.16
CA LEU A 256 -2.38 11.04 2.90
C LEU A 256 -2.71 12.51 2.65
N GLU A 257 -2.07 13.43 3.37
CA GLU A 257 -2.26 14.88 3.22
C GLU A 257 -1.95 15.35 1.79
N ILE A 258 -0.86 14.86 1.19
CA ILE A 258 -0.47 15.15 -0.21
C ILE A 258 -1.58 14.74 -1.21
N ARG A 259 -2.44 13.79 -0.84
CA ARG A 259 -3.54 13.28 -1.67
C ARG A 259 -4.90 13.88 -1.33
N THR A 260 -4.96 14.75 -0.33
CA THR A 260 -6.22 15.33 0.14
C THR A 260 -6.55 16.55 -0.71
N GLU A 261 -7.69 16.53 -1.39
CA GLU A 261 -8.16 17.70 -2.13
C GLU A 261 -8.60 18.80 -1.17
N VAL A 262 -8.44 20.07 -1.58
CA VAL A 262 -8.82 21.22 -0.75
C VAL A 262 -10.30 21.14 -0.39
N GLY A 263 -10.59 21.13 0.92
CA GLY A 263 -11.95 21.07 1.45
C GLY A 263 -12.52 19.66 1.63
N LYS A 264 -11.76 18.61 1.31
CA LYS A 264 -12.16 17.20 1.53
C LYS A 264 -11.57 16.65 2.84
N GLN A 265 -12.32 15.77 3.48
CA GLN A 265 -11.88 15.03 4.68
C GLN A 265 -11.38 13.60 4.35
N TYR A 266 -11.23 13.30 3.05
CA TYR A 266 -10.84 11.99 2.52
C TYR A 266 -9.95 12.15 1.29
N GLN A 267 -9.27 11.08 0.90
CA GLN A 267 -8.39 11.01 -0.26
C GLN A 267 -8.99 10.11 -1.34
N ILE A 268 -8.84 10.53 -2.59
CA ILE A 268 -9.27 9.78 -3.78
C ILE A 268 -8.03 9.09 -4.39
N TRP A 269 -8.07 7.76 -4.47
CA TRP A 269 -6.97 6.98 -5.06
C TRP A 269 -7.24 6.57 -6.50
N GLY A 270 -8.52 6.63 -6.92
CA GLY A 270 -9.00 6.13 -8.21
C GLY A 270 -9.50 4.70 -8.12
N ASN A 271 -10.15 4.23 -9.20
CA ASN A 271 -10.66 2.85 -9.30
C ASN A 271 -11.56 2.41 -8.12
N ASN A 272 -12.44 3.30 -7.64
CA ASN A 272 -13.34 3.09 -6.49
C ASN A 272 -12.62 2.83 -5.16
N VAL A 273 -11.40 3.35 -5.00
CA VAL A 273 -10.63 3.28 -3.76
C VAL A 273 -10.48 4.67 -3.14
N TYR A 274 -10.82 4.76 -1.86
CA TYR A 274 -10.78 5.96 -1.03
C TYR A 274 -10.07 5.67 0.29
N SER A 275 -9.55 6.71 0.94
CA SER A 275 -9.16 6.65 2.34
C SER A 275 -9.62 7.87 3.11
N LEU A 276 -9.76 7.77 4.43
CA LEU A 276 -9.95 8.90 5.32
C LEU A 276 -9.13 8.71 6.59
N VAL A 277 -8.69 9.83 7.15
CA VAL A 277 -8.13 9.88 8.51
C VAL A 277 -9.31 10.20 9.44
N ILE A 278 -9.42 9.50 10.56
CA ILE A 278 -10.54 9.73 11.49
C ILE A 278 -10.63 11.23 11.87
N PRO A 279 -11.82 11.86 11.75
CA PRO A 279 -12.00 13.25 12.13
C PRO A 279 -11.79 13.46 13.64
N LEU A 280 -11.52 14.69 14.05
CA LEU A 280 -11.32 15.02 15.47
C LEU A 280 -12.68 15.05 16.21
N PRO A 281 -12.85 14.32 17.33
CA PRO A 281 -14.01 14.45 18.19
C PRO A 281 -14.11 15.84 18.84
N ASP A 282 -15.34 16.29 19.10
CA ASP A 282 -15.60 17.63 19.67
C ASP A 282 -15.01 17.80 21.08
N HIS A 283 -14.89 16.72 21.86
CA HIS A 283 -14.29 16.72 23.20
C HIS A 283 -12.76 16.55 23.16
N ARG A 284 -12.16 16.52 21.96
CA ARG A 284 -10.72 16.33 21.72
C ARG A 284 -10.14 17.42 20.81
N THR A 285 -10.74 18.62 20.73
CA THR A 285 -10.30 19.71 19.84
C THR A 285 -8.83 20.12 19.98
N ASP A 286 -8.25 19.84 21.15
CA ASP A 286 -6.87 20.20 21.47
C ASP A 286 -5.88 19.04 21.29
N TYR A 287 -6.32 17.89 20.74
CA TYR A 287 -5.48 16.73 20.47
C TYR A 287 -4.89 16.86 19.07
N ASP A 288 -3.59 16.56 18.96
CA ASP A 288 -2.89 16.47 17.67
C ASP A 288 -2.92 15.04 17.12
N LYS A 289 -3.10 14.06 18.01
CA LYS A 289 -3.04 12.63 17.71
C LYS A 289 -4.12 11.88 18.46
N ILE A 290 -4.98 11.22 17.71
CA ILE A 290 -6.03 10.37 18.24
C ILE A 290 -6.03 9.00 17.55
N SER A 291 -6.38 7.99 18.34
CA SER A 291 -6.86 6.69 17.90
C SER A 291 -8.38 6.60 18.03
N ILE A 292 -8.99 5.56 17.43
CA ILE A 292 -10.44 5.37 17.48
C ILE A 292 -11.03 5.34 18.90
N GLU A 293 -10.31 4.86 19.91
CA GLU A 293 -10.82 4.84 21.29
C GLU A 293 -11.06 6.25 21.85
N HIS A 294 -10.37 7.27 21.34
CA HIS A 294 -10.53 8.65 21.82
C HIS A 294 -11.88 9.27 21.42
N TYR A 295 -12.68 8.58 20.61
CA TYR A 295 -14.05 8.94 20.31
C TYR A 295 -14.99 8.74 21.50
N TYR A 296 -14.65 7.84 22.42
CA TYR A 296 -15.34 7.73 23.70
C TYR A 296 -14.90 8.85 24.65
N THR A 297 -15.75 9.20 25.60
CA THR A 297 -15.41 10.15 26.66
C THR A 297 -14.38 9.55 27.62
N ASP A 298 -13.76 10.38 28.45
CA ASP A 298 -12.87 9.87 29.51
C ASP A 298 -13.62 8.98 30.50
N GLU A 299 -14.86 9.34 30.81
CA GLU A 299 -15.75 8.58 31.70
C GLU A 299 -16.02 7.19 31.10
N ASP A 300 -16.38 7.13 29.82
CA ASP A 300 -16.62 5.88 29.10
C ASP A 300 -15.37 5.00 29.05
N LEU A 301 -14.21 5.57 28.72
CA LEU A 301 -12.94 4.82 28.68
C LEU A 301 -12.52 4.30 30.06
N MET A 302 -12.92 5.00 31.13
CA MET A 302 -12.65 4.61 32.50
C MET A 302 -13.71 3.66 33.11
N THR A 303 -14.67 3.22 32.31
CA THR A 303 -15.67 2.23 32.71
C THR A 303 -15.00 0.94 33.18
N THR A 304 -15.38 0.47 34.38
CA THR A 304 -14.86 -0.76 34.97
C THR A 304 -15.70 -1.97 34.61
N ASP A 305 -15.06 -3.11 34.36
CA ASP A 305 -15.72 -4.41 34.26
C ASP A 305 -16.20 -4.91 35.64
N GLU A 306 -16.81 -6.10 35.66
CA GLU A 306 -17.30 -6.77 36.87
C GLU A 306 -16.21 -7.04 37.93
N ASN A 307 -14.94 -7.06 37.52
CA ASN A 307 -13.79 -7.28 38.38
C ASN A 307 -13.10 -5.97 38.80
N GLY A 308 -13.70 -4.81 38.47
CA GLY A 308 -13.13 -3.50 38.77
C GLY A 308 -11.98 -3.08 37.86
N LYS A 309 -11.75 -3.77 36.74
CA LYS A 309 -10.66 -3.47 35.80
C LYS A 309 -11.15 -2.54 34.68
N ARG A 310 -10.28 -1.64 34.21
CA ARG A 310 -10.61 -0.65 33.14
C ARG A 310 -9.44 -0.41 32.20
N LEU A 311 -9.64 0.37 31.14
CA LEU A 311 -8.52 0.93 30.40
C LEU A 311 -7.83 2.02 31.24
N HIS A 312 -6.53 2.19 31.05
CA HIS A 312 -5.74 3.24 31.69
C HIS A 312 -5.05 4.10 30.63
N PHE A 313 -4.89 5.38 30.90
CA PHE A 313 -4.05 6.25 30.10
C PHE A 313 -2.59 6.19 30.57
N HIS A 314 -1.63 6.42 29.68
CA HIS A 314 -0.20 6.42 30.04
C HIS A 314 0.16 7.41 31.16
N ASN A 315 -0.54 8.54 31.25
CA ASN A 315 -0.32 9.54 32.30
C ASN A 315 -0.89 9.14 33.67
N GLU A 316 -1.62 8.03 33.76
CA GLU A 316 -2.08 7.40 35.01
C GLU A 316 -1.12 6.31 35.49
N LEU A 317 -0.01 6.07 34.77
CA LEU A 317 0.87 4.94 35.00
C LEU A 317 2.31 5.37 35.26
N ARG A 318 2.94 4.80 36.29
CA ARG A 318 4.38 4.91 36.54
C ARG A 318 5.05 3.59 36.23
N LYS A 319 6.02 3.60 35.30
CA LYS A 319 6.87 2.45 35.02
C LYS A 319 7.76 2.13 36.23
N GLU A 320 7.76 0.86 36.63
CA GLU A 320 8.59 0.29 37.69
C GLU A 320 9.36 -0.92 37.14
N ILE A 321 10.66 -0.98 37.40
CA ILE A 321 11.50 -2.15 37.10
C ILE A 321 11.74 -2.85 38.42
N LEU A 322 11.29 -4.10 38.53
CA LEU A 322 11.44 -4.93 39.72
C LEU A 322 12.86 -5.54 39.81
N PRO A 323 13.28 -6.04 40.99
CA PRO A 323 14.63 -6.60 41.18
C PRO A 323 14.97 -7.79 40.28
N ASP A 324 13.96 -8.49 39.77
CA ASP A 324 14.09 -9.60 38.81
C ASP A 324 14.13 -9.13 37.34
N ASN A 325 14.30 -7.82 37.11
CA ASN A 325 14.25 -7.13 35.82
C ASN A 325 12.89 -7.20 35.09
N THR A 326 11.81 -7.59 35.76
CA THR A 326 10.47 -7.48 35.18
C THR A 326 9.97 -6.03 35.24
N THR A 327 9.23 -5.60 34.21
CA THR A 327 8.60 -4.28 34.17
C THR A 327 7.15 -4.38 34.61
N LYS A 328 6.73 -3.52 35.52
CA LYS A 328 5.34 -3.29 35.91
C LYS A 328 4.98 -1.81 35.77
N TYR A 329 3.70 -1.52 35.70
CA TYR A 329 3.16 -0.17 35.65
C TYR A 329 2.23 0.03 36.83
N ARG A 330 2.64 0.86 37.78
CA ARG A 330 1.84 1.16 38.97
C ARG A 330 0.89 2.30 38.66
N THR A 331 -0.38 2.14 39.02
CA THR A 331 -1.36 3.23 38.93
C THR A 331 -0.96 4.39 39.82
N ILE A 332 -0.97 5.60 39.29
CA ILE A 332 -0.72 6.83 40.03
C ILE A 332 -1.89 7.78 39.82
N LYS A 333 -2.06 8.75 40.74
CA LYS A 333 -2.94 9.88 40.44
C LYS A 333 -2.38 10.57 39.19
N PRO A 334 -3.23 10.84 38.17
CA PRO A 334 -2.76 11.54 36.98
C PRO A 334 -2.12 12.83 37.42
N PHE A 335 -0.92 13.11 36.91
CA PHE A 335 -0.34 14.43 37.08
C PHE A 335 -1.37 15.44 36.59
N VAL A 336 -1.60 16.51 37.35
CA VAL A 336 -2.40 17.67 36.89
C VAL A 336 -1.59 18.41 35.84
N SER A 337 -1.20 17.72 34.78
CA SER A 337 -0.82 18.32 33.52
C SER A 337 -2.04 18.18 32.63
N LEU A 338 -2.38 19.27 31.96
CA LEU A 338 -3.27 19.30 30.80
C LEU A 338 -2.63 18.46 29.69
N ASP A 339 -2.50 17.15 29.89
CA ASP A 339 -1.99 16.23 28.88
C ASP A 339 -3.11 16.04 27.86
N LYS A 340 -3.10 16.98 26.90
CA LYS A 340 -4.01 17.07 25.78
C LYS A 340 -3.71 16.00 24.72
N ASN A 341 -2.79 15.07 24.96
CA ASN A 341 -2.46 13.99 24.04
C ASN A 341 -2.25 12.66 24.79
N LYS A 342 -2.97 12.46 25.90
CA LYS A 342 -2.89 11.21 26.67
C LYS A 342 -3.28 10.03 25.78
N LYS A 343 -2.47 8.98 25.79
CA LYS A 343 -2.72 7.76 25.02
C LYS A 343 -3.26 6.66 25.91
N VAL A 344 -4.26 5.92 25.42
CA VAL A 344 -4.69 4.66 26.03
C VAL A 344 -3.51 3.68 26.06
N TYR A 345 -3.27 3.06 27.21
CA TYR A 345 -2.24 2.03 27.37
C TYR A 345 -2.53 0.82 26.48
N SER A 346 -1.55 0.41 25.69
CA SER A 346 -1.70 -0.62 24.65
C SER A 346 -0.77 -1.82 24.82
N GLU A 347 0.11 -1.82 25.83
CA GLU A 347 0.94 -2.97 26.17
C GLU A 347 0.13 -4.01 26.99
N SER A 348 0.79 -5.01 27.58
CA SER A 348 0.12 -6.09 28.31
C SER A 348 -0.59 -5.58 29.57
N ALA A 349 -1.92 -5.76 29.60
CA ALA A 349 -2.79 -5.33 30.70
C ALA A 349 -2.41 -5.96 32.06
N GLU A 350 -1.79 -7.14 32.06
CA GLU A 350 -1.31 -7.82 33.26
C GLU A 350 -0.11 -7.12 33.93
N LEU A 351 0.53 -6.19 33.22
CA LEU A 351 1.64 -5.40 33.76
C LEU A 351 1.15 -4.22 34.58
N VAL A 352 -0.11 -3.80 34.42
CA VAL A 352 -0.69 -2.67 35.15
C VAL A 352 -1.29 -3.15 36.46
N ILE A 353 -0.71 -2.67 37.57
CA ILE A 353 -1.04 -3.11 38.93
C ILE A 353 -1.38 -1.94 39.86
N ASP A 354 -2.19 -2.22 40.88
CA ASP A 354 -2.44 -1.31 42.00
C ASP A 354 -1.32 -1.34 43.06
N ASP A 355 -1.53 -0.65 44.18
CA ASP A 355 -0.59 -0.61 45.30
C ASP A 355 -0.41 -1.96 46.00
N GLU A 356 -1.41 -2.84 45.92
CA GLU A 356 -1.42 -4.18 46.50
C GLU A 356 -0.82 -5.24 45.55
N GLY A 357 -0.56 -4.87 44.29
CA GLY A 357 0.00 -5.74 43.26
C GLY A 357 -1.05 -6.47 42.42
N ASN A 358 -2.33 -6.15 42.57
CA ASN A 358 -3.41 -6.74 41.77
C ASN A 358 -3.46 -6.11 40.38
N SER A 359 -3.74 -6.91 39.35
CA SER A 359 -3.97 -6.39 37.99
C SER A 359 -5.29 -5.63 37.90
N VAL A 360 -5.24 -4.39 37.43
CA VAL A 360 -6.39 -3.46 37.38
C VAL A 360 -6.72 -2.95 35.97
N CYS A 361 -6.09 -3.52 34.94
CA CYS A 361 -6.25 -3.11 33.55
C CYS A 361 -6.92 -4.21 32.72
N ILE A 362 -7.79 -3.80 31.80
CA ILE A 362 -8.22 -4.64 30.66
C ILE A 362 -7.42 -4.25 29.41
N SER A 363 -7.31 -5.14 28.43
CA SER A 363 -6.70 -4.81 27.14
C SER A 363 -7.67 -4.02 26.26
N LYS A 364 -7.13 -3.28 25.28
CA LYS A 364 -7.94 -2.65 24.21
C LYS A 364 -8.87 -3.65 23.52
N ALA A 365 -8.36 -4.84 23.22
CA ALA A 365 -9.15 -5.93 22.63
C ALA A 365 -10.33 -6.36 23.52
N ARG A 366 -10.11 -6.49 24.84
CA ARG A 366 -11.18 -6.84 25.78
C ARG A 366 -12.21 -5.73 25.92
N PHE A 367 -11.77 -4.47 25.91
CA PHE A 367 -12.68 -3.33 25.89
C PHE A 367 -13.55 -3.33 24.61
N ALA A 368 -12.94 -3.45 23.43
CA ALA A 368 -13.65 -3.54 22.16
C ALA A 368 -14.65 -4.71 22.12
N GLU A 369 -14.26 -5.88 22.63
CA GLU A 369 -15.16 -7.05 22.77
C GLU A 369 -16.37 -6.74 23.67
N ASN A 370 -16.14 -6.13 24.84
CA ASN A 370 -17.21 -5.78 25.77
C ASN A 370 -18.19 -4.78 25.14
N VAL A 371 -17.69 -3.77 24.43
CA VAL A 371 -18.48 -2.76 23.73
C VAL A 371 -19.31 -3.38 22.60
N LYS A 372 -18.68 -4.19 21.75
CA LYS A 372 -19.32 -4.90 20.64
C LYS A 372 -20.44 -5.82 21.12
N ASN A 373 -20.17 -6.59 22.17
CA ASN A 373 -21.11 -7.57 22.72
C ASN A 373 -22.13 -6.96 23.68
N LYS A 374 -22.09 -5.63 23.91
CA LYS A 374 -22.99 -4.89 24.81
C LYS A 374 -23.00 -5.51 26.21
N ILE A 375 -21.81 -5.83 26.73
CA ILE A 375 -21.65 -6.37 28.08
C ILE A 375 -21.80 -5.23 29.08
N HIS A 376 -22.72 -5.34 30.02
CA HIS A 376 -22.88 -4.34 31.08
C HIS A 376 -21.58 -4.16 31.89
N PRO A 377 -21.11 -2.93 32.19
CA PRO A 377 -21.72 -1.62 31.92
C PRO A 377 -21.33 -0.93 30.59
N PHE A 378 -20.63 -1.62 29.70
CA PHE A 378 -20.20 -1.11 28.38
C PHE A 378 -21.34 -1.02 27.35
N ASP A 379 -22.57 -1.36 27.75
CA ASP A 379 -23.79 -1.25 26.92
C ASP A 379 -24.37 0.16 26.86
N ASN A 380 -23.88 1.09 27.68
CA ASN A 380 -24.38 2.47 27.81
C ASN A 380 -23.34 3.56 27.46
N LEU A 381 -22.33 3.25 26.64
CA LEU A 381 -21.31 4.23 26.25
C LEU A 381 -21.86 5.27 25.25
N ASP A 382 -21.27 6.46 25.22
CA ASP A 382 -21.62 7.50 24.24
C ASP A 382 -20.91 7.27 22.87
N PHE A 383 -21.71 7.04 21.83
CA PHE A 383 -21.23 6.86 20.45
C PHE A 383 -21.35 8.11 19.57
N LYS A 384 -21.83 9.24 20.09
CA LYS A 384 -22.19 10.44 19.28
C LYS A 384 -21.05 10.90 18.36
N GLN A 385 -19.81 10.84 18.83
CA GLN A 385 -18.66 11.33 18.05
C GLN A 385 -18.35 10.46 16.84
N PHE A 386 -18.73 9.17 16.84
CA PHE A 386 -18.56 8.28 15.69
C PHE A 386 -19.39 8.70 14.49
N GLN A 387 -20.45 9.51 14.69
CA GLN A 387 -21.25 10.07 13.60
C GLN A 387 -20.37 10.79 12.56
N LYS A 388 -19.30 11.47 13.01
CA LYS A 388 -18.37 12.19 12.14
C LYS A 388 -17.70 11.27 11.11
N ILE A 389 -17.33 10.04 11.49
CA ILE A 389 -16.74 9.07 10.56
C ILE A 389 -17.76 8.68 9.48
N PHE A 390 -18.99 8.35 9.91
CA PHE A 390 -20.06 7.97 8.97
C PHE A 390 -20.47 9.12 8.05
N ASP A 391 -20.39 10.37 8.50
CA ASP A 391 -20.66 11.54 7.67
C ASP A 391 -19.62 11.70 6.56
N VAL A 392 -18.32 11.45 6.85
CA VAL A 392 -17.28 11.41 5.81
C VAL A 392 -17.52 10.24 4.84
N ILE A 393 -17.92 9.08 5.34
CA ILE A 393 -18.27 7.92 4.49
C ILE A 393 -19.44 8.27 3.56
N ARG A 394 -20.46 9.02 4.04
CA ARG A 394 -21.55 9.52 3.20
C ARG A 394 -21.10 10.53 2.15
N GLU A 395 -20.05 11.29 2.41
CA GLU A 395 -19.50 12.24 1.42
C GLU A 395 -18.75 11.51 0.29
N ILE A 396 -18.21 10.32 0.58
CA ILE A 396 -17.50 9.48 -0.39
C ILE A 396 -18.46 8.79 -1.38
N LEU A 397 -19.63 8.35 -0.89
CA LEU A 397 -20.64 7.58 -1.64
C LEU A 397 -21.64 8.49 -2.34
#